data_AF-A0AAF0EE19-F1
#
_entry.id   AF-A0AAF0EE19-F1
#
_cell.length_a   1.000
_cell.length_b   1.000
_cell.length_c   1.000
_cell.angle_alpha   90.00
_cell.angle_beta   90.00
_cell.angle_gamma   90.00
#
_symmetry.space_group_name_H-M   'P 1'
#
loop_
_entity.id
_entity.type
_entity.pdbx_description
1 polymer ?
#
loop_
_entity_poly.entity_id
_entity_poly.type
_entity_poly.pdbx_seq_one_letter_code
_entity_poly.pdbx_strand_id
1 'polypeptide(L)'
;MEPLMTTEGGRLRWAQRASYAPTAHIDVPEAPEGCSLHLLYTLPPSAFFDPFTARLAPPVRDVHVLGAVDLEHMPGWASESRMASQIENVPRAWWEGEARSSHRPCTGAQCEHTALLLDLAHGGEVDVPLHMRYARATRAHASQDTTALPLMKVTQCLSTDHALGAWLHRTLSAWHRGLSPWLAEPMVPQALLADVPVVIAVCPAAMPIDWDAIDMADPLSLLPPTHAQWHPQLRALLNEQFVYVPPVPMAVPSETSALIPIGDAALAAPVILTTIAAVWLATLWLSRCVWRAI
;
A
#
# COMPACT_ATOMS: atom_id res chain seq x y z
N MET A 1 24.71 -16.53 -33.61
CA MET A 1 24.40 -15.13 -33.25
C MET A 1 23.94 -15.24 -31.81
N GLU A 2 24.87 -15.12 -30.87
CA GLU A 2 24.57 -15.23 -29.44
C GLU A 2 23.70 -14.03 -29.05
N PRO A 3 22.60 -14.23 -28.31
CA PRO A 3 21.86 -13.10 -27.78
C PRO A 3 22.74 -12.39 -26.77
N LEU A 4 22.94 -11.07 -26.95
CA LEU A 4 23.46 -10.22 -25.89
C LEU A 4 22.50 -10.36 -24.70
N MET A 5 22.89 -11.12 -23.67
CA MET A 5 22.25 -11.02 -22.37
C MET A 5 22.53 -9.60 -21.88
N THR A 6 21.50 -8.77 -21.87
CA THR A 6 21.56 -7.42 -21.34
C THR A 6 21.86 -7.51 -19.84
N THR A 7 22.97 -6.90 -19.43
CA THR A 7 23.43 -6.74 -18.04
C THR A 7 22.53 -5.82 -17.20
N GLU A 8 21.24 -5.76 -17.51
CA GLU A 8 20.28 -4.89 -16.85
C GLU A 8 19.72 -5.57 -15.60
N GLY A 9 19.81 -4.90 -14.45
CA GLY A 9 19.27 -5.37 -13.17
C GLY A 9 17.74 -5.39 -13.08
N GLY A 10 17.03 -5.03 -14.16
CA GLY A 10 15.60 -4.79 -14.17
C GLY A 10 15.20 -3.38 -13.72
N ARG A 11 13.90 -3.14 -13.63
CA ARG A 11 13.33 -1.83 -13.26
C ARG A 11 12.02 -1.97 -12.50
N LEU A 12 11.85 -1.16 -11.45
CA LEU A 12 10.60 -0.97 -10.74
C LEU A 12 9.94 0.36 -11.16
N ARG A 13 8.63 0.34 -11.39
CA ARG A 13 7.78 1.52 -11.57
C ARG A 13 6.43 1.31 -10.87
N TRP A 14 5.70 2.41 -10.65
CA TRP A 14 4.42 2.40 -9.95
C TRP A 14 3.27 2.82 -10.87
N ALA A 15 2.17 2.08 -10.83
CA ALA A 15 0.87 2.59 -11.24
C ALA A 15 0.03 2.95 -10.01
N GLN A 16 -0.76 4.01 -10.15
CA GLN A 16 -1.65 4.50 -9.09
C GLN A 16 -0.91 4.73 -7.75
N ARG A 17 0.32 5.26 -7.82
CA ARG A 17 1.22 5.41 -6.65
C ARG A 17 0.56 6.04 -5.42
N ALA A 18 -0.24 7.09 -5.61
CA ALA A 18 -0.98 7.78 -4.55
C ALA A 18 -2.40 7.20 -4.38
N SER A 19 -2.49 5.87 -4.23
CA SER A 19 -3.74 5.13 -4.05
C SER A 19 -3.62 4.17 -2.88
N TYR A 20 -4.75 3.74 -2.32
CA TYR A 20 -4.82 2.63 -1.37
C TYR A 20 -4.59 1.26 -2.01
N ALA A 21 -4.54 1.20 -3.34
CA ALA A 21 -4.26 -0.01 -4.10
C ALA A 21 -3.24 0.26 -5.23
N PRO A 22 -1.97 0.59 -4.91
CA PRO A 22 -0.96 0.82 -5.93
C PRO A 22 -0.54 -0.51 -6.57
N THR A 23 0.03 -0.45 -7.76
CA THR A 23 0.60 -1.63 -8.45
C THR A 23 2.08 -1.39 -8.71
N ALA A 24 2.93 -2.31 -8.26
CA ALA A 24 4.34 -2.37 -8.61
C ALA A 24 4.46 -3.06 -9.97
N HIS A 25 4.92 -2.33 -10.97
CA HIS A 25 5.28 -2.85 -12.29
C HIS A 25 6.78 -3.12 -12.29
N ILE A 26 7.18 -4.37 -12.42
CA ILE A 26 8.58 -4.81 -12.30
C ILE A 26 9.02 -5.47 -13.60
N ASP A 27 9.98 -4.87 -14.27
CA ASP A 27 10.65 -5.45 -15.43
C ASP A 27 11.80 -6.34 -14.92
N VAL A 28 11.67 -7.65 -15.07
CA VAL A 28 12.65 -8.64 -14.59
C VAL A 28 13.51 -9.13 -15.77
N PRO A 29 14.86 -9.11 -15.65
CA PRO A 29 15.73 -9.66 -16.69
C PRO A 29 15.61 -11.19 -16.77
N GLU A 30 16.03 -11.75 -17.91
CA GLU A 30 16.10 -13.20 -18.07
C GLU A 30 17.18 -13.82 -17.17
N ALA A 31 16.88 -15.00 -16.64
CA ALA A 31 17.89 -15.80 -15.95
C ALA A 31 18.85 -16.45 -16.96
N PRO A 32 20.07 -16.81 -16.52
CA PRO A 32 20.95 -17.69 -17.28
C PRO A 32 20.26 -19.02 -17.61
N GLU A 33 20.57 -19.59 -18.78
CA GLU A 33 19.98 -20.85 -19.23
C GLU A 33 20.21 -21.97 -18.19
N GLY A 34 19.15 -22.74 -17.90
CA GLY A 34 19.20 -23.85 -16.95
C GLY A 34 19.04 -23.46 -15.47
N CYS A 35 18.89 -22.17 -15.15
CA CYS A 35 18.52 -21.70 -13.82
C CYS A 35 17.02 -21.44 -13.71
N SER A 36 16.49 -21.53 -12.50
CA SER A 36 15.17 -21.01 -12.16
C SER A 36 15.26 -19.54 -11.76
N LEU A 37 14.24 -18.77 -12.09
CA LEU A 37 14.20 -17.32 -11.87
C LEU A 37 13.21 -16.99 -10.76
N HIS A 38 13.67 -16.22 -9.78
CA HIS A 38 12.84 -15.73 -8.68
C HIS A 38 12.97 -14.23 -8.55
N LEU A 39 11.92 -13.59 -8.05
CA LEU A 39 11.93 -12.18 -7.65
C LEU A 39 11.58 -12.08 -6.17
N LEU A 40 12.53 -11.58 -5.38
CA LEU A 40 12.34 -11.27 -3.97
C LEU A 40 11.95 -9.80 -3.82
N TYR A 41 10.75 -9.57 -3.29
CA TYR A 41 10.19 -8.25 -3.13
C TYR A 41 9.81 -7.98 -1.67
N THR A 42 10.55 -7.09 -1.01
CA THR A 42 10.35 -6.78 0.41
C THR A 42 9.39 -5.59 0.58
N LEU A 43 8.41 -5.76 1.45
CA LEU A 43 7.32 -4.82 1.67
C LEU A 43 7.46 -4.12 3.03
N PRO A 44 7.28 -2.79 3.08
CA PRO A 44 7.28 -2.06 4.34
C PRO A 44 5.98 -2.33 5.11
N PRO A 45 5.90 -1.98 6.41
CA PRO A 45 4.71 -2.18 7.22
C PRO A 45 3.45 -1.49 6.68
N SER A 46 3.62 -0.43 5.90
CA SER A 46 2.51 0.31 5.26
C SER A 46 1.93 -0.38 4.04
N ALA A 47 2.64 -1.32 3.42
CA ALA A 47 2.16 -2.02 2.23
C ALA A 47 1.84 -3.48 2.56
N PHE A 48 0.95 -4.05 1.76
CA PHE A 48 0.46 -5.40 1.93
C PHE A 48 0.17 -6.02 0.56
N PHE A 49 0.44 -7.31 0.41
CA PHE A 49 0.01 -8.10 -0.73
C PHE A 49 -1.06 -9.07 -0.27
N ASP A 50 -2.22 -9.06 -0.92
CA ASP A 50 -3.33 -9.97 -0.60
C ASP A 50 -3.23 -11.23 -1.47
N PRO A 51 -2.70 -12.36 -0.95
CA PRO A 51 -2.55 -13.58 -1.74
C PRO A 51 -3.87 -14.23 -2.15
N PHE A 52 -5.00 -13.82 -1.55
CA PHE A 52 -6.30 -14.43 -1.82
C PHE A 52 -7.04 -13.74 -2.98
N THR A 53 -6.80 -12.44 -3.18
CA THR A 53 -7.44 -11.65 -4.24
C THR A 53 -6.48 -11.27 -5.37
N ALA A 54 -5.18 -11.18 -5.08
CA ALA A 54 -4.18 -10.91 -6.10
C ALA A 54 -4.04 -12.09 -7.05
N ARG A 55 -4.45 -11.88 -8.31
CA ARG A 55 -4.17 -12.81 -9.40
C ARG A 55 -2.99 -12.26 -10.19
N LEU A 56 -1.80 -12.78 -9.90
CA LEU A 56 -0.63 -12.45 -10.70
C LEU A 56 -0.73 -13.16 -12.06
N ALA A 57 -0.54 -12.39 -13.13
CA ALA A 57 -0.52 -12.92 -14.48
C ALA A 57 0.85 -13.58 -14.77
N PRO A 58 0.96 -14.40 -15.83
CA PRO A 58 2.25 -14.80 -16.37
C PRO A 58 3.17 -13.58 -16.56
N PRO A 59 4.47 -13.68 -16.24
CA PRO A 59 5.25 -14.92 -16.12
C PRO A 59 5.26 -15.57 -14.71
N VAL A 60 4.49 -15.09 -13.74
CA VAL A 60 4.51 -15.63 -12.37
C VAL A 60 3.88 -17.03 -12.33
N ARG A 61 4.61 -18.01 -11.79
CA ARG A 61 4.17 -19.40 -11.58
C ARG A 61 3.61 -19.62 -10.19
N ASP A 62 4.31 -19.13 -9.18
CA ASP A 62 3.94 -19.28 -7.78
C ASP A 62 4.36 -18.06 -6.96
N VAL A 63 3.70 -17.89 -5.81
CA VAL A 63 3.91 -16.78 -4.88
C VAL A 63 4.06 -17.31 -3.47
N HIS A 64 5.24 -17.11 -2.89
CA HIS A 64 5.47 -17.40 -1.49
C HIS A 64 5.47 -16.10 -0.68
N VAL A 65 4.49 -15.96 0.21
CA VAL A 65 4.41 -14.83 1.14
C VAL A 65 5.14 -15.20 2.43
N LEU A 66 6.11 -14.36 2.82
CA LEU A 66 6.88 -14.46 4.05
C LEU A 66 6.42 -13.36 5.02
N GLY A 67 5.82 -13.74 6.14
CA GLY A 67 5.31 -12.81 7.17
C GLY A 67 3.79 -12.83 7.32
N ALA A 68 3.23 -11.79 7.96
CA ALA A 68 1.82 -11.72 8.30
C ALA A 68 0.92 -11.39 7.09
N VAL A 69 -0.10 -12.21 6.86
CA VAL A 69 -1.08 -12.07 5.75
C VAL A 69 -2.37 -11.32 6.13
N ASP A 70 -2.42 -10.69 7.31
CA ASP A 70 -3.61 -9.95 7.76
C ASP A 70 -3.50 -8.47 7.38
N LEU A 71 -4.38 -8.01 6.49
CA LEU A 71 -4.48 -6.61 6.05
C LEU A 71 -4.87 -5.66 7.20
N GLU A 72 -5.59 -6.15 8.20
CA GLU A 72 -6.20 -5.34 9.26
C GLU A 72 -5.19 -4.89 10.32
N HIS A 73 -3.98 -5.46 10.32
CA HIS A 73 -2.96 -4.97 11.24
C HIS A 73 -2.47 -3.60 10.78
N MET A 74 -2.82 -2.57 11.54
CA MET A 74 -2.29 -1.22 11.32
C MET A 74 -0.77 -1.17 11.55
N PRO A 75 -0.02 -0.33 10.83
CA PRO A 75 1.40 -0.10 11.15
C PRO A 75 1.59 0.26 12.64
N GLY A 76 2.55 -0.37 13.30
CA GLY A 76 2.80 -0.26 14.75
C GLY A 76 2.15 -1.36 15.61
N TRP A 77 1.30 -2.23 15.04
CA TRP A 77 0.56 -3.25 15.78
C TRP A 77 1.46 -4.20 16.60
N ALA A 78 2.64 -4.55 16.09
CA ALA A 78 3.52 -5.54 16.71
C ALA A 78 4.28 -4.96 17.92
N SER A 79 4.23 -3.64 18.09
CA SER A 79 4.78 -2.93 19.25
C SER A 79 3.74 -2.69 20.36
N GLU A 80 2.44 -2.78 20.06
CA GLU A 80 1.37 -2.61 21.03
C GLU A 80 1.00 -3.98 21.66
N SER A 81 1.50 -4.25 22.88
CA SER A 81 1.33 -5.55 23.58
C SER A 81 -0.13 -6.02 23.74
N ARG A 82 -1.08 -5.08 23.85
CA ARG A 82 -2.53 -5.39 23.88
C ARG A 82 -3.09 -5.80 22.52
N MET A 83 -2.57 -5.26 21.42
CA MET A 83 -3.02 -5.61 20.07
C MET A 83 -2.39 -6.93 19.61
N ALA A 84 -1.08 -7.09 19.81
CA ALA A 84 -0.37 -8.32 19.46
C ALA A 84 -0.99 -9.59 20.10
N SER A 85 -1.46 -9.49 21.36
CA SER A 85 -2.05 -10.63 22.08
C SER A 85 -3.50 -10.97 21.71
N GLN A 86 -4.26 -10.05 21.09
CA GLN A 86 -5.67 -10.26 20.73
C GLN A 86 -5.85 -10.82 19.32
N ILE A 87 -4.85 -10.61 18.46
CA ILE A 87 -4.94 -10.81 17.02
C ILE A 87 -4.61 -12.26 16.62
N GLU A 88 -3.72 -12.94 17.35
CA GLU A 88 -3.04 -14.14 16.82
C GLU A 88 -3.57 -15.50 17.33
N ASN A 89 -4.63 -15.53 18.15
CA ASN A 89 -5.03 -16.78 18.83
C ASN A 89 -6.10 -17.61 18.12
N VAL A 90 -6.77 -17.07 17.09
CA VAL A 90 -7.82 -17.78 16.34
C VAL A 90 -7.83 -17.28 14.89
N PRO A 91 -7.91 -18.15 13.86
CA PRO A 91 -8.19 -17.73 12.50
C PRO A 91 -9.50 -16.93 12.48
N ARG A 92 -9.42 -15.68 12.07
CA ARG A 92 -10.52 -14.70 12.10
C ARG A 92 -11.53 -14.93 10.99
N ALA A 93 -11.15 -15.61 9.92
CA ALA A 93 -12.02 -15.91 8.80
C ALA A 93 -11.88 -17.37 8.32
N TRP A 94 -12.94 -17.87 7.68
CA TRP A 94 -13.00 -19.25 7.17
C TRP A 94 -11.99 -19.52 6.04
N TRP A 95 -11.52 -18.47 5.35
CA TRP A 95 -10.46 -18.57 4.34
C TRP A 95 -9.05 -18.57 4.93
N GLU A 96 -8.89 -18.29 6.23
CA GLU A 96 -7.63 -18.43 6.98
C GLU A 96 -7.37 -19.90 7.42
N GLY A 97 -8.24 -20.84 7.03
CA GLY A 97 -8.13 -22.27 7.33
C GLY A 97 -7.08 -23.03 6.48
N GLU A 98 -6.43 -24.01 7.12
CA GLU A 98 -5.32 -24.88 6.65
C GLU A 98 -4.07 -24.22 6.06
N ALA A 99 -4.01 -22.89 5.94
CA ALA A 99 -2.72 -22.21 5.87
C ALA A 99 -1.95 -22.60 7.14
N ARG A 100 -0.95 -23.47 7.01
CA ARG A 100 0.04 -23.74 8.06
C ARG A 100 0.90 -22.49 8.26
N SER A 101 0.32 -21.33 8.52
CA SER A 101 1.04 -20.26 9.17
C SER A 101 1.38 -20.80 10.55
N SER A 102 2.64 -21.13 10.76
CA SER A 102 3.17 -21.42 12.07
C SER A 102 2.96 -20.17 12.93
N HIS A 103 1.81 -20.08 13.59
CA HIS A 103 1.42 -18.99 14.47
C HIS A 103 2.27 -19.04 15.73
N ARG A 104 3.56 -18.72 15.60
CA ARG A 104 4.36 -18.27 16.73
C ARG A 104 4.09 -16.79 16.89
N PRO A 105 3.74 -16.33 18.10
CA PRO A 105 3.55 -14.92 18.32
C PRO A 105 4.79 -14.13 17.96
N CYS A 106 4.68 -13.24 17.00
CA CYS A 106 5.79 -12.41 16.55
C CYS A 106 5.61 -11.02 17.17
N THR A 107 6.60 -10.56 17.94
CA THR A 107 6.59 -9.21 18.54
C THR A 107 7.77 -8.39 18.06
N GLY A 108 7.55 -7.07 17.92
CA GLY A 108 8.56 -6.12 17.44
C GLY A 108 8.39 -5.71 15.98
N ALA A 109 9.06 -4.62 15.60
CA ALA A 109 8.90 -3.97 14.29
C ALA A 109 9.16 -4.90 13.09
N GLN A 110 10.03 -5.89 13.26
CA GLN A 110 10.35 -6.86 12.23
C GLN A 110 9.13 -7.72 11.84
N CYS A 111 8.18 -7.94 12.75
CA CYS A 111 6.97 -8.74 12.49
C CYS A 111 5.94 -8.02 11.61
N GLU A 112 6.09 -6.72 11.44
CA GLU A 112 5.20 -5.91 10.58
C GLU A 112 5.64 -5.94 9.12
N HIS A 113 6.86 -6.39 8.86
CA HIS A 113 7.41 -6.48 7.52
C HIS A 113 7.04 -7.79 6.87
N THR A 114 6.84 -7.75 5.56
CA THR A 114 6.52 -8.93 4.76
C THR A 114 7.41 -8.96 3.53
N ALA A 115 7.64 -10.15 2.97
CA ALA A 115 8.33 -10.29 1.70
C ALA A 115 7.58 -11.26 0.81
N LEU A 116 7.69 -11.05 -0.50
CA LEU A 116 7.18 -11.93 -1.53
C LEU A 116 8.36 -12.56 -2.24
N LEU A 117 8.33 -13.88 -2.39
CA LEU A 117 9.20 -14.59 -3.32
C LEU A 117 8.32 -15.10 -4.45
N LEU A 118 8.52 -14.54 -5.65
CA LEU A 118 7.77 -14.92 -6.85
C LEU A 118 8.62 -15.89 -7.66
N ASP A 119 8.10 -17.09 -7.94
CA ASP A 119 8.69 -18.03 -8.91
C ASP A 119 8.26 -17.60 -10.31
N LEU A 120 9.22 -17.35 -11.19
CA LEU A 120 8.99 -16.80 -12.52
C LEU A 120 9.34 -17.84 -13.60
N ALA A 121 8.47 -17.94 -14.60
CA ALA A 121 8.68 -18.85 -15.72
C ALA A 121 9.85 -18.43 -16.63
N HIS A 122 10.04 -17.13 -16.77
CA HIS A 122 11.05 -16.45 -17.56
C HIS A 122 11.06 -14.95 -17.16
N GLY A 123 12.02 -14.19 -17.66
CA GLY A 123 12.07 -12.73 -17.50
C GLY A 123 10.88 -12.03 -18.18
N GLY A 124 10.61 -10.79 -17.79
CA GLY A 124 9.50 -10.01 -18.33
C GLY A 124 8.85 -9.10 -17.31
N GLU A 125 7.70 -8.54 -17.70
CA GLU A 125 6.93 -7.64 -16.86
C GLU A 125 6.09 -8.41 -15.83
N VAL A 126 6.22 -8.02 -14.56
CA VAL A 126 5.49 -8.58 -13.43
C VAL A 126 4.73 -7.45 -12.72
N ASP A 127 3.42 -7.61 -12.63
CA ASP A 127 2.53 -6.64 -11.98
C ASP A 127 2.13 -7.14 -10.60
N VAL A 128 2.67 -6.53 -9.55
CA VAL A 128 2.36 -6.86 -8.16
C VAL A 128 1.33 -5.86 -7.60
N PRO A 129 0.04 -6.24 -7.49
CA PRO A 129 -0.95 -5.40 -6.85
C PRO A 129 -0.70 -5.38 -5.34
N LEU A 130 -0.67 -4.18 -4.77
CA LEU A 130 -0.48 -3.95 -3.35
C LEU A 130 -1.72 -3.26 -2.77
N HIS A 131 -1.83 -3.34 -1.46
CA HIS A 131 -2.80 -2.62 -0.65
C HIS A 131 -2.07 -1.82 0.42
N MET A 132 -2.48 -0.57 0.61
CA MET A 132 -1.95 0.26 1.68
C MET A 132 -2.71 -0.05 2.97
N ARG A 133 -1.95 -0.32 4.04
CA ARG A 133 -2.52 -0.51 5.38
C ARG A 133 -3.07 0.81 5.90
N TYR A 134 -4.15 0.73 6.67
CA TYR A 134 -4.73 1.92 7.29
C TYR A 134 -3.79 2.48 8.35
N ALA A 135 -3.23 3.66 8.09
CA ALA A 135 -2.47 4.42 9.07
C ALA A 135 -3.42 5.16 10.01
N ARG A 136 -3.06 5.26 11.30
CA ARG A 136 -3.77 6.14 12.24
C ARG A 136 -3.60 7.59 11.79
N ALA A 137 -4.66 8.38 11.95
CA ALA A 137 -4.58 9.81 11.73
C ALA A 137 -3.62 10.45 12.74
N THR A 138 -2.43 10.81 12.27
CA THR A 138 -1.58 11.78 12.97
C THR A 138 -2.12 13.17 12.64
N ARG A 139 -2.20 14.07 13.64
CA ARG A 139 -2.76 15.43 13.46
C ARG A 139 -2.13 16.07 12.22
N ALA A 140 -2.94 16.21 11.17
CA ALA A 140 -2.43 16.48 9.84
C ALA A 140 -1.76 17.84 9.75
N HIS A 141 -0.69 17.89 8.98
CA HIS A 141 -0.23 19.12 8.36
C HIS A 141 -1.33 19.55 7.40
N ALA A 142 -1.99 20.67 7.70
CA ALA A 142 -3.00 21.25 6.82
C ALA A 142 -2.35 21.57 5.47
N SER A 143 -2.72 20.82 4.43
CA SER A 143 -2.43 21.24 3.06
C SER A 143 -3.09 22.58 2.82
N GLN A 144 -2.30 23.60 2.45
CA GLN A 144 -2.77 24.98 2.28
C GLN A 144 -3.56 25.22 0.99
N ASP A 145 -3.63 24.23 0.08
CA ASP A 145 -4.30 24.39 -1.20
C ASP A 145 -5.69 23.74 -1.19
N THR A 146 -6.64 24.41 -0.53
CA THR A 146 -8.06 24.15 -0.75
C THR A 146 -8.57 25.13 -1.81
N THR A 147 -8.68 24.66 -3.05
CA THR A 147 -9.43 25.37 -4.10
C THR A 147 -10.90 25.39 -3.71
N ALA A 148 -11.44 26.60 -3.56
CA ALA A 148 -12.82 26.81 -3.15
C ALA A 148 -13.80 26.13 -4.12
N LEU A 149 -14.62 25.21 -3.59
CA LEU A 149 -15.78 24.69 -4.30
C LEU A 149 -16.69 25.86 -4.71
N PRO A 150 -17.35 25.80 -5.89
CA PRO A 150 -18.15 26.90 -6.42
C PRO A 150 -19.52 26.96 -5.71
N LEU A 151 -19.51 27.35 -4.43
CA LEU A 151 -20.68 27.61 -3.58
C LEU A 151 -21.54 28.78 -4.10
N MET A 152 -21.03 29.53 -5.09
CA MET A 152 -21.72 30.63 -5.77
C MET A 152 -23.02 30.22 -6.49
N LYS A 153 -23.19 28.95 -6.88
CA LYS A 153 -24.40 28.54 -7.63
C LYS A 153 -25.64 28.35 -6.74
N VAL A 154 -25.47 28.02 -5.45
CA VAL A 154 -26.61 27.77 -4.53
C VAL A 154 -27.25 29.09 -4.08
N THR A 155 -26.47 30.15 -3.92
CA THR A 155 -26.95 31.46 -3.45
C THR A 155 -27.72 32.23 -4.53
N GLN A 156 -27.41 32.02 -5.82
CA GLN A 156 -28.10 32.69 -6.93
C GLN A 156 -29.56 32.23 -7.12
N CYS A 157 -29.90 30.98 -6.83
CA CYS A 157 -31.28 30.49 -6.95
C CYS A 157 -32.20 30.89 -5.78
N LEU A 158 -31.65 31.42 -4.68
CA LEU A 158 -32.38 31.68 -3.43
C LEU A 158 -32.78 33.14 -3.21
N SER A 159 -32.32 34.10 -4.02
CA SER A 159 -32.51 35.53 -3.71
C SER A 159 -33.63 36.19 -4.53
N THR A 160 -34.88 36.11 -4.06
CA THR A 160 -35.81 37.25 -4.25
C THR A 160 -35.69 38.26 -3.11
N ASP A 161 -34.97 37.93 -2.04
CA ASP A 161 -34.74 38.80 -0.89
C ASP A 161 -33.23 38.98 -0.66
N HIS A 162 -32.71 40.15 -1.00
CA HIS A 162 -31.27 40.46 -0.98
C HIS A 162 -30.68 40.40 0.43
N ALA A 163 -31.47 40.69 1.48
CA ALA A 163 -31.00 40.62 2.86
C ALA A 163 -30.77 39.16 3.30
N LEU A 164 -31.70 38.27 2.96
CA LEU A 164 -31.60 36.83 3.24
C LEU A 164 -30.45 36.20 2.43
N GLY A 165 -30.32 36.54 1.14
CA GLY A 165 -29.24 36.06 0.29
C GLY A 165 -27.85 36.48 0.80
N ALA A 166 -27.71 37.74 1.23
CA ALA A 166 -26.46 38.24 1.80
C ALA A 166 -26.12 37.66 3.17
N TRP A 167 -27.13 37.31 3.98
CA TRP A 167 -26.94 36.61 5.25
C TRP A 167 -26.51 35.15 5.01
N LEU A 168 -27.22 34.41 4.15
CA LEU A 168 -26.89 33.03 3.76
C LEU A 168 -25.49 32.92 3.16
N HIS A 169 -25.12 33.84 2.27
CA HIS A 169 -23.78 33.86 1.70
C HIS A 169 -22.72 34.05 2.79
N ARG A 170 -22.92 35.00 3.72
CA ARG A 170 -21.98 35.25 4.81
C ARG A 170 -21.85 34.08 5.78
N THR A 171 -22.95 33.46 6.16
CA THR A 171 -22.94 32.29 7.05
C THR A 171 -22.27 31.10 6.37
N LEU A 172 -22.64 30.78 5.13
CA LEU A 172 -22.00 29.71 4.36
C LEU A 172 -20.51 29.98 4.12
N SER A 173 -20.10 31.22 3.86
CA SER A 173 -18.68 31.58 3.70
C SER A 173 -17.91 31.51 5.00
N ALA A 174 -18.50 31.93 6.12
CA ALA A 174 -17.88 31.80 7.45
C ALA A 174 -17.76 30.33 7.86
N TRP A 175 -18.79 29.54 7.55
CA TRP A 175 -18.83 28.11 7.82
C TRP A 175 -17.84 27.35 6.95
N HIS A 176 -17.75 27.65 5.65
CA HIS A 176 -16.74 27.07 4.77
C HIS A 176 -15.33 27.40 5.24
N ARG A 177 -15.04 28.65 5.62
CA ARG A 177 -13.72 29.01 6.18
C ARG A 177 -13.43 28.30 7.50
N GLY A 178 -14.44 28.12 8.34
CA GLY A 178 -14.33 27.36 9.59
C GLY A 178 -14.11 25.85 9.35
N LEU A 179 -14.67 25.31 8.27
CA LEU A 179 -14.56 23.90 7.87
C LEU A 179 -13.38 23.61 6.94
N SER A 180 -12.82 24.60 6.25
CA SER A 180 -11.74 24.41 5.27
C SER A 180 -10.53 23.66 5.83
N PRO A 181 -10.05 23.96 7.06
CA PRO A 181 -8.97 23.19 7.67
C PRO A 181 -9.33 21.73 7.99
N TRP A 182 -10.63 21.45 8.15
CA TRP A 182 -11.20 20.13 8.39
C TRP A 182 -11.58 19.40 7.10
N LEU A 183 -11.69 20.12 5.99
CA LEU A 183 -11.93 19.60 4.64
C LEU A 183 -10.62 19.34 3.88
N ALA A 184 -9.49 19.84 4.38
CA ALA A 184 -8.18 19.42 3.89
C ALA A 184 -8.04 17.92 4.21
N GLU A 185 -7.98 17.09 3.17
CA GLU A 185 -7.79 15.65 3.34
C GLU A 185 -6.46 15.45 4.09
N PRO A 186 -6.50 14.86 5.30
CA PRO A 186 -5.28 14.61 6.02
C PRO A 186 -4.49 13.57 5.22
N MET A 187 -3.22 13.84 4.96
CA MET A 187 -2.34 13.01 4.12
C MET A 187 -1.19 12.49 4.98
N VAL A 188 -0.82 11.23 4.82
CA VAL A 188 0.35 10.65 5.47
C VAL A 188 1.29 10.05 4.42
N PRO A 189 2.60 10.33 4.48
CA PRO A 189 3.56 9.64 3.64
C PRO A 189 3.62 8.18 4.05
N GLN A 190 3.27 7.29 3.13
CA GLN A 190 3.37 5.86 3.30
C GLN A 190 4.45 5.29 2.38
N ALA A 191 5.35 4.48 2.91
CA ALA A 191 6.35 3.79 2.12
C ALA A 191 5.68 2.72 1.25
N LEU A 192 6.13 2.59 0.02
CA LEU A 192 5.69 1.55 -0.92
C LEU A 192 6.73 0.44 -1.08
N LEU A 193 7.97 0.72 -0.68
CA LEU A 193 9.12 -0.17 -0.80
C LEU A 193 9.90 -0.19 0.52
N ALA A 194 10.28 -1.39 0.99
CA ALA A 194 11.19 -1.52 2.12
C ALA A 194 12.65 -1.47 1.66
N ASP A 195 12.97 -2.25 0.63
CA ASP A 195 14.28 -2.32 0.00
C ASP A 195 14.16 -2.59 -1.51
N VAL A 196 15.24 -2.38 -2.25
CA VAL A 196 15.30 -2.67 -3.69
C VAL A 196 14.93 -4.14 -3.95
N PRO A 197 13.98 -4.44 -4.87
CA PRO A 197 13.66 -5.82 -5.20
C PRO A 197 14.87 -6.54 -5.78
N VAL A 198 15.07 -7.79 -5.38
CA VAL A 198 16.24 -8.59 -5.75
C VAL A 198 15.81 -9.69 -6.72
N VAL A 199 16.43 -9.70 -7.89
CA VAL A 199 16.26 -10.78 -8.87
C VAL A 199 17.25 -11.89 -8.53
N ILE A 200 16.77 -13.12 -8.48
CA ILE A 200 17.53 -14.28 -8.01
C ILE A 200 17.49 -15.36 -9.08
N ALA A 201 18.66 -15.83 -9.50
CA ALA A 201 18.79 -17.05 -10.28
C ALA A 201 19.24 -18.18 -9.36
N VAL A 202 18.51 -19.29 -9.38
CA VAL A 202 18.86 -20.50 -8.63
C VAL A 202 19.19 -21.59 -9.63
N CYS A 203 20.43 -22.06 -9.57
CA CYS A 203 20.99 -22.99 -10.55
C CYS A 203 21.33 -24.34 -9.89
N PRO A 204 21.15 -25.47 -10.60
CA PRO A 204 21.36 -26.81 -10.05
C PRO A 204 22.84 -27.12 -9.74
N ALA A 205 23.78 -26.38 -10.35
CA ALA A 205 25.21 -26.52 -10.14
C ALA A 205 25.89 -25.14 -10.20
N ALA A 206 27.10 -25.04 -9.67
CA ALA A 206 27.92 -23.84 -9.84
C ALA A 206 28.22 -23.64 -11.33
N MET A 207 27.86 -22.47 -11.86
CA MET A 207 28.09 -22.14 -13.25
C MET A 207 28.93 -20.87 -13.38
N PRO A 208 29.80 -20.78 -14.41
CA PRO A 208 30.51 -19.55 -14.74
C PRO A 208 29.56 -18.61 -15.47
N ILE A 209 28.72 -17.90 -14.72
CA ILE A 209 27.78 -16.90 -15.22
C ILE A 209 28.22 -15.50 -14.77
N ASP A 210 27.86 -14.48 -15.53
CA ASP A 210 28.18 -13.07 -15.26
C ASP A 210 27.25 -12.46 -14.18
N TRP A 211 26.86 -13.28 -13.20
CA TRP A 211 26.02 -12.92 -12.06
C TRP A 211 26.79 -13.22 -10.78
N ASP A 212 26.55 -12.41 -9.76
CA ASP A 212 27.28 -12.50 -8.50
C ASP A 212 26.72 -13.63 -7.65
N ALA A 213 27.60 -14.53 -7.23
CA ALA A 213 27.24 -15.64 -6.34
C ALA A 213 26.94 -15.11 -4.93
N ILE A 214 25.84 -15.60 -4.35
CA ILE A 214 25.39 -15.20 -3.02
C ILE A 214 25.71 -16.28 -2.00
N ASP A 215 26.28 -15.87 -0.87
CA ASP A 215 26.46 -16.73 0.29
C ASP A 215 25.16 -16.82 1.11
N MET A 216 24.38 -17.87 0.85
CA MET A 216 23.17 -18.19 1.61
C MET A 216 23.44 -18.61 3.06
N ALA A 217 24.70 -18.66 3.53
CA ALA A 217 25.00 -18.78 4.95
C ALA A 217 24.79 -17.44 5.69
N ASP A 218 24.98 -16.31 5.02
CA ASP A 218 24.76 -14.98 5.59
C ASP A 218 23.30 -14.52 5.39
N PRO A 219 22.51 -14.34 6.46
CA PRO A 219 21.13 -13.89 6.36
C PRO A 219 20.97 -12.50 5.75
N LEU A 220 22.01 -11.66 5.78
CA LEU A 220 21.96 -10.30 5.28
C LEU A 220 22.35 -10.18 3.80
N SER A 221 22.68 -11.30 3.15
CA SER A 221 23.09 -11.32 1.74
C SER A 221 21.93 -11.02 0.77
N LEU A 222 20.70 -11.40 1.13
CA LEU A 222 19.49 -11.17 0.33
C LEU A 222 18.40 -10.36 1.05
N LEU A 223 18.38 -10.41 2.38
CA LEU A 223 17.33 -9.80 3.19
C LEU A 223 17.91 -8.66 4.02
N PRO A 224 17.26 -7.49 4.05
CA PRO A 224 17.66 -6.43 4.97
C PRO A 224 17.45 -6.90 6.42
N PRO A 225 18.09 -6.24 7.42
CA PRO A 225 18.00 -6.63 8.83
C PRO A 225 16.56 -6.77 9.35
N THR A 226 15.62 -5.97 8.83
CA THR A 226 14.19 -6.03 9.19
C THR A 226 13.49 -7.32 8.76
N HIS A 227 14.05 -8.05 7.79
CA HIS A 227 13.50 -9.29 7.23
C HIS A 227 14.39 -10.52 7.49
N ALA A 228 15.59 -10.35 8.05
CA ALA A 228 16.60 -11.40 8.23
C ALA A 228 16.08 -12.67 8.94
N GLN A 229 15.10 -12.51 9.82
CA GLN A 229 14.37 -13.58 10.49
C GLN A 229 13.73 -14.60 9.51
N TRP A 230 13.38 -14.21 8.28
CA TRP A 230 12.76 -15.08 7.27
C TRP A 230 13.79 -15.87 6.46
N HIS A 231 15.08 -15.61 6.70
CA HIS A 231 16.17 -16.27 5.99
C HIS A 231 16.10 -17.81 5.99
N PRO A 232 15.79 -18.50 7.12
CA PRO A 232 15.67 -19.96 7.09
C PRO A 232 14.56 -20.47 6.16
N GLN A 233 13.44 -19.76 6.11
CA GLN A 233 12.32 -20.09 5.22
C GLN A 233 12.68 -19.79 3.76
N LEU A 234 13.34 -18.65 3.49
CA LEU A 234 13.83 -18.30 2.16
C LEU A 234 14.82 -19.36 1.65
N ARG A 235 15.79 -19.79 2.46
CA ARG A 235 16.72 -20.87 2.12
C ARG A 235 16.02 -22.17 1.77
N ALA A 236 15.00 -22.54 2.54
CA ALA A 236 14.22 -23.75 2.30
C ALA A 236 13.45 -23.67 0.97
N LEU A 237 12.87 -22.51 0.64
CA LEU A 237 12.16 -22.28 -0.63
C LEU A 237 13.12 -22.30 -1.84
N LEU A 238 14.33 -21.76 -1.68
CA LEU A 238 15.38 -21.78 -2.72
C LEU A 238 16.16 -23.11 -2.77
N ASN A 239 15.75 -24.12 -1.99
CA ASN A 239 16.31 -25.47 -1.95
C ASN A 239 17.83 -25.57 -1.74
N GLU A 240 18.44 -24.60 -1.04
CA GLU A 240 19.90 -24.57 -0.73
C GLU A 240 20.84 -24.77 -1.94
N GLN A 241 20.40 -24.36 -3.13
CA GLN A 241 21.16 -24.47 -4.38
C GLN A 241 22.16 -23.31 -4.55
N PHE A 242 22.86 -23.27 -5.69
CA PHE A 242 23.73 -22.15 -6.04
C PHE A 242 22.87 -20.95 -6.43
N VAL A 243 22.93 -19.91 -5.60
CA VAL A 243 22.13 -18.69 -5.72
C VAL A 243 22.97 -17.56 -6.28
N TYR A 244 22.42 -16.86 -7.26
CA TYR A 244 23.08 -15.76 -7.95
C TYR A 244 22.15 -14.55 -8.08
N VAL A 245 22.73 -13.36 -8.12
CA VAL A 245 22.02 -12.10 -8.39
C VAL A 245 22.69 -11.35 -9.54
N PRO A 246 21.95 -10.54 -10.33
CA PRO A 246 22.55 -9.71 -11.35
C PRO A 246 23.59 -8.73 -10.76
N PRO A 247 24.68 -8.44 -11.48
CA PRO A 247 25.73 -7.54 -10.97
C PRO A 247 25.28 -6.07 -10.92
N VAL A 248 24.28 -5.72 -11.74
CA VAL A 248 23.64 -4.41 -11.71
C VAL A 248 22.37 -4.52 -10.87
N PRO A 249 22.20 -3.70 -9.82
CA PRO A 249 20.99 -3.72 -9.01
C PRO A 249 19.79 -3.19 -9.82
N MET A 250 18.59 -3.59 -9.40
CA MET A 250 17.35 -3.11 -10.01
C MET A 250 17.22 -1.59 -9.91
N ALA A 251 16.86 -0.95 -11.02
CA ALA A 251 16.59 0.48 -11.04
C ALA A 251 15.26 0.78 -10.32
N VAL A 252 15.31 1.55 -9.23
CA VAL A 252 14.12 1.98 -8.48
C VAL A 252 13.79 3.45 -8.71
N PRO A 253 12.50 3.86 -8.63
CA PRO A 253 12.13 5.27 -8.70
C PRO A 253 12.75 6.06 -7.54
N SER A 254 13.07 7.33 -7.77
CA SER A 254 13.60 8.23 -6.73
C SER A 254 12.62 8.45 -5.57
N GLU A 255 11.31 8.32 -5.84
CA GLU A 255 10.27 8.42 -4.83
C GLU A 255 9.69 7.03 -4.51
N THR A 256 10.03 6.51 -3.34
CA THR A 256 9.60 5.19 -2.82
C THR A 256 8.46 5.28 -1.81
N SER A 257 7.89 6.47 -1.63
CA SER A 257 6.72 6.74 -0.78
C SER A 257 5.66 7.52 -1.53
N ALA A 258 4.43 7.54 -1.00
CA ALA A 258 3.32 8.31 -1.54
C ALA A 258 2.54 8.98 -0.40
N LEU A 259 2.01 10.16 -0.65
CA LEU A 259 1.03 10.78 0.24
C LEU A 259 -0.33 10.10 -0.01
N ILE A 260 -0.79 9.36 1.00
CA ILE A 260 -2.08 8.66 0.96
C ILE A 260 -3.08 9.44 1.84
N PRO A 261 -4.29 9.74 1.33
CA PRO A 261 -5.32 10.39 2.13
C PRO A 261 -5.72 9.43 3.23
N ILE A 262 -5.87 9.91 4.46
CA ILE A 262 -6.31 9.12 5.61
C ILE A 262 -7.67 9.62 6.08
N GLY A 263 -8.51 8.71 6.57
CA GLY A 263 -9.73 9.10 7.27
C GLY A 263 -9.37 9.67 8.65
N ASP A 264 -9.85 10.87 8.97
CA ASP A 264 -9.78 11.40 10.33
C ASP A 264 -11.13 11.20 11.02
N ALA A 265 -11.18 10.28 11.99
CA ALA A 265 -12.37 10.01 12.78
C ALA A 265 -12.84 11.25 13.57
N ALA A 266 -11.95 12.21 13.86
CA ALA A 266 -12.35 13.49 14.46
C ALA A 266 -13.25 14.33 13.54
N LEU A 267 -13.23 14.06 12.23
CA LEU A 267 -14.12 14.68 11.25
C LEU A 267 -15.53 14.10 11.22
N ALA A 268 -15.77 12.95 11.86
CA ALA A 268 -17.08 12.32 11.85
C ALA A 268 -18.16 13.24 12.44
N ALA A 269 -17.89 13.85 13.61
CA ALA A 269 -18.83 14.76 14.27
C ALA A 269 -19.18 16.00 13.43
N PRO A 270 -18.21 16.79 12.91
CA PRO A 270 -18.55 17.93 12.06
C PRO A 270 -19.26 17.51 10.78
N VAL A 271 -18.89 16.40 10.12
CA VAL A 271 -19.58 15.89 8.93
C VAL A 271 -21.03 15.48 9.23
N ILE A 272 -21.29 14.85 10.38
CA ILE A 272 -22.65 14.51 10.81
C ILE A 272 -23.46 15.80 11.05
N LEU A 273 -22.90 16.77 11.77
CA LEU A 273 -23.57 18.04 12.07
C LEU A 273 -23.85 18.85 10.80
N THR A 274 -22.92 18.88 9.84
CA THR A 274 -23.11 19.57 8.55
C THR A 274 -24.21 18.92 7.74
N THR A 275 -24.25 17.59 7.70
CA THR A 275 -25.28 16.81 7.02
C THR A 275 -26.65 17.06 7.64
N ILE A 276 -26.76 17.03 8.97
CA ILE A 276 -27.99 17.35 9.70
C ILE A 276 -28.45 18.77 9.36
N ALA A 277 -27.58 19.76 9.43
CA ALA A 277 -27.92 21.16 9.11
C ALA A 277 -28.42 21.32 7.67
N ALA A 278 -27.76 20.66 6.70
CA ALA A 278 -28.19 20.67 5.30
C ALA A 278 -29.57 20.04 5.10
N VAL A 279 -29.85 18.90 5.77
CA VAL A 279 -31.17 18.25 5.74
C VAL A 279 -32.24 19.17 6.33
N TRP A 280 -31.97 19.84 7.45
CA TRP A 280 -32.90 20.80 8.04
C TRP A 280 -33.20 21.98 7.11
N LEU A 281 -32.16 22.55 6.49
CA LEU A 281 -32.32 23.65 5.53
C LEU A 281 -33.14 23.22 4.31
N ALA A 282 -32.86 22.03 3.75
CA ALA A 282 -33.62 21.49 2.64
C ALA A 282 -35.10 21.25 3.03
N THR A 283 -35.35 20.75 4.24
CA THR A 283 -36.70 20.51 4.75
C THR A 283 -37.48 21.81 4.95
N LEU A 284 -36.84 22.83 5.52
CA LEU A 284 -37.42 24.18 5.67
C LEU A 284 -37.69 24.86 4.32
N TRP A 285 -36.84 24.62 3.33
CA TRP A 285 -37.05 25.12 1.98
C TRP A 285 -38.25 24.44 1.32
N LEU A 286 -38.31 23.11 1.39
CA LEU A 286 -39.39 22.32 0.80
C LEU A 286 -40.75 22.68 1.42
N SER A 287 -40.81 22.86 2.75
CA SER A 287 -42.05 23.29 3.42
C SER A 287 -42.49 24.70 3.03
N ARG A 288 -41.56 25.63 2.82
CA ARG A 288 -41.86 26.97 2.28
C ARG A 288 -42.36 26.94 0.85
N CYS A 289 -41.79 26.09 0.00
CA CYS A 289 -42.25 25.91 -1.38
C CYS A 289 -43.68 25.36 -1.42
N VAL A 290 -43.98 24.36 -0.58
CA VAL A 290 -45.34 23.80 -0.45
C VAL A 290 -46.32 24.86 0.08
N TRP A 291 -45.95 25.60 1.13
CA TRP A 291 -46.81 26.64 1.69
C TRP A 291 -47.12 27.78 0.71
N ARG A 292 -46.19 28.12 -0.18
CA ARG A 292 -46.42 29.13 -1.23
C ARG A 292 -47.21 28.62 -2.43
N ALA A 293 -47.35 27.30 -2.57
CA ALA A 293 -48.11 26.67 -3.65
C ALA A 293 -49.59 26.43 -3.27
N ILE A 294 -49.94 26.60 -1.99
CA ILE A 294 -51.29 26.58 -1.42
C ILE A 294 -51.79 28.01 -1.28
#